data_AF-A0A1Y1LS10-F1
#
_entry.id   AF-A0A1Y1LS10-F1
#
_cell.length_a   1.000
_cell.length_b   1.000
_cell.length_c   1.000
_cell.angle_alpha   90.00
_cell.angle_beta   90.00
_cell.angle_gamma   90.00
#
_symmetry.space_group_name_H-M   'P 1'
#
loop_
_entity.id
_entity.type
_entity.pdbx_description
1 polymer ?
#
loop_
_entity_poly.entity_id
_entity_poly.type
_entity_poly.pdbx_seq_one_letter_code
_entity_poly.pdbx_strand_id
1 'polypeptide(L)'
;TEPEQFEWIPTSSQELNTITGKFLVKGGYEPNAVTYIGRVKSAGEPLIGKVMADRSKDVVYVTQNGKSHSFPTYEVLSYQKKKLHGQHTTIVVKTIDQTGQLV
;
A
#
# COMPACT_ATOMS: atom_id res chain seq x y z
N THR A 1 -0.51 -16.64 -5.73
CA THR A 1 -0.50 -15.18 -5.50
C THR A 1 -1.86 -14.65 -5.90
N GLU A 2 -2.34 -13.56 -5.30
CA GLU A 2 -3.62 -12.91 -5.65
C GLU A 2 -3.34 -11.51 -6.23
N PRO A 3 -2.97 -11.37 -7.51
CA PRO A 3 -2.63 -10.08 -8.12
C PRO A 3 -3.75 -9.05 -8.05
N GLU A 4 -5.00 -9.51 -8.02
CA GLU A 4 -6.20 -8.68 -7.91
C GLU A 4 -6.34 -7.96 -6.55
N GLN A 5 -5.51 -8.32 -5.57
CA GLN A 5 -5.41 -7.61 -4.30
C GLN A 5 -4.53 -6.36 -4.37
N PHE A 6 -3.85 -6.12 -5.50
CA PHE A 6 -3.04 -4.93 -5.73
C PHE A 6 -3.80 -3.91 -6.57
N GLU A 7 -3.66 -2.64 -6.20
CA GLU A 7 -4.32 -1.52 -6.85
C GLU A 7 -3.33 -0.36 -6.99
N TRP A 8 -3.27 0.22 -8.19
CA TRP A 8 -2.58 1.47 -8.43
C TRP A 8 -3.51 2.63 -8.10
N ILE A 9 -3.11 3.46 -7.14
CA ILE A 9 -3.92 4.60 -6.69
C ILE A 9 -3.32 5.88 -7.27
N PRO A 10 -4.03 6.59 -8.17
CA PRO A 10 -3.62 7.92 -8.62
C PRO A 10 -3.55 8.89 -7.44
N THR A 11 -2.46 9.66 -7.35
CA THR A 11 -2.23 10.61 -6.27
C THR A 11 -1.24 11.70 -6.69
N SER A 12 -0.95 12.61 -5.76
CA SER A 12 0.00 13.69 -5.93
C SER A 12 0.81 13.95 -4.67
N SER A 13 1.82 14.81 -4.77
CA SER A 13 2.64 15.24 -3.65
C SER A 13 1.89 15.99 -2.55
N GLN A 14 0.65 16.39 -2.77
CA GLN A 14 -0.20 17.00 -1.75
C GLN A 14 -1.18 15.98 -1.14
N GLU A 15 -1.39 14.85 -1.80
CA GLU A 15 -2.50 13.93 -1.51
C GLU A 15 -2.04 12.56 -1.02
N LEU A 16 -0.74 12.25 -1.05
CA LEU A 16 -0.23 10.95 -0.60
C LEU A 16 -0.69 10.61 0.84
N ASN A 17 -0.68 11.61 1.73
CA ASN A 17 -1.07 11.46 3.13
C ASN A 17 -2.59 11.39 3.35
N THR A 18 -3.41 11.60 2.32
CA THR A 18 -4.88 11.51 2.41
C THR A 18 -5.39 10.10 2.09
N ILE A 19 -4.51 9.22 1.57
CA ILE A 19 -4.83 7.82 1.28
C ILE A 19 -5.01 7.07 2.61
N THR A 20 -6.28 6.84 2.98
CA THR A 20 -6.66 6.11 4.19
C THR A 20 -7.32 4.77 3.85
N GLY A 21 -7.25 3.81 4.78
CA GLY A 21 -7.89 2.49 4.59
C GLY A 21 -7.22 1.59 3.55
N LYS A 22 -6.04 1.95 3.06
CA LYS A 22 -5.22 1.18 2.10
C LYS A 22 -3.84 0.92 2.69
N PHE A 23 -3.23 -0.20 2.34
CA PHE A 23 -1.85 -0.48 2.72
C PHE A 23 -0.93 -0.19 1.54
N LEU A 24 -0.19 0.92 1.59
CA LEU A 24 0.81 1.23 0.57
C LEU A 24 1.97 0.22 0.64
N VAL A 25 2.40 -0.25 -0.52
CA VAL A 25 3.46 -1.26 -0.62
C VAL A 25 4.81 -0.59 -0.42
N LYS A 26 5.49 -0.92 0.69
CA LYS A 26 6.85 -0.46 0.97
C LYS A 26 7.82 -1.06 -0.05
N GLY A 27 8.54 -0.20 -0.75
CA GLY A 27 9.59 -0.57 -1.70
C GLY A 27 10.99 -0.55 -1.09
N GLY A 28 11.16 0.11 0.06
CA GLY A 28 12.45 0.21 0.74
C GLY A 28 12.49 1.33 1.77
N TYR A 29 13.71 1.76 2.09
CA TYR A 29 14.00 2.78 3.10
C TYR A 29 15.15 3.65 2.63
N GLU A 30 15.06 4.94 2.94
CA GLU A 30 16.13 5.92 2.89
C GLU A 30 16.42 6.38 4.32
N PRO A 31 17.56 7.04 4.61
CA PRO A 31 17.96 7.39 5.97
C PRO A 31 16.88 8.06 6.83
N ASN A 32 15.97 8.83 6.22
CA ASN A 32 14.91 9.56 6.93
C ASN A 32 13.49 9.26 6.40
N ALA A 33 13.30 8.23 5.57
CA ALA A 33 12.01 8.00 4.91
C ALA A 33 11.76 6.53 4.58
N VAL A 34 10.50 6.11 4.71
CA VAL A 34 10.02 4.91 4.02
C VAL A 34 9.81 5.27 2.56
N THR A 35 10.16 4.36 1.66
CA THR A 35 9.82 4.51 0.24
C THR A 35 8.73 3.54 -0.15
N TYR A 36 7.81 3.99 -0.99
CA TYR A 36 6.75 3.16 -1.57
C TYR A 36 7.02 2.90 -3.05
N ILE A 37 6.38 1.86 -3.59
CA ILE A 37 6.43 1.59 -5.02
C ILE A 37 5.46 2.53 -5.74
N GLY A 38 5.96 3.31 -6.70
CA GLY A 38 5.14 4.17 -7.53
C GLY A 38 5.44 4.03 -9.00
N ARG A 39 4.57 4.62 -9.83
CA ARG A 39 4.76 4.70 -11.27
C ARG A 39 4.24 6.01 -11.84
N VAL A 40 4.79 6.40 -12.99
CA VAL A 40 4.31 7.51 -13.80
C VAL A 40 4.22 7.07 -15.26
N LYS A 41 3.33 7.67 -16.05
CA LYS A 41 3.37 7.54 -17.50
C LYS A 41 4.22 8.64 -18.09
N SER A 42 5.30 8.27 -18.79
CA SER A 42 6.16 9.19 -19.53
C SER A 42 6.32 8.66 -20.95
N ALA A 43 6.10 9.50 -21.96
CA ALA A 43 6.18 9.13 -23.37
C ALA A 43 5.36 7.86 -23.76
N GLY A 44 4.22 7.63 -23.10
CA GLY A 44 3.35 6.47 -23.37
C GLY A 44 3.73 5.20 -22.60
N GLU A 45 4.86 5.19 -21.88
CA GLU A 45 5.34 4.03 -21.14
C GLU A 45 5.20 4.23 -19.61
N PRO A 46 4.83 3.18 -18.86
CA PRO A 46 4.87 3.21 -17.40
C PRO A 46 6.31 3.09 -16.90
N LEU A 47 6.81 4.14 -16.26
CA LEU A 47 8.08 4.13 -15.54
C LEU A 47 7.81 3.85 -14.06
N ILE A 48 8.42 2.78 -13.53
CA ILE A 48 8.33 2.41 -12.11
C ILE A 48 9.46 3.08 -11.34
N GLY A 49 9.18 3.49 -10.11
CA GLY A 49 10.15 4.16 -9.25
C GLY A 49 9.81 4.13 -7.78
N LYS A 50 10.60 4.86 -7.00
CA LYS A 50 10.40 5.01 -5.56
C LYS A 50 9.61 6.29 -5.28
N VAL A 51 8.54 6.17 -4.50
CA VAL A 51 7.85 7.31 -3.90
C VAL A 51 8.54 7.61 -2.58
N MET A 52 9.12 8.80 -2.45
CA MET A 52 9.63 9.27 -1.17
C MET A 52 8.44 9.79 -0.38
N ALA A 53 8.16 9.23 0.80
CA ALA A 53 7.12 9.75 1.69
C ALA A 53 7.76 10.44 2.89
N ASP A 54 8.54 11.48 2.59
CA ASP A 54 9.04 12.41 3.60
C ASP A 54 8.24 13.71 3.45
N ARG A 55 7.87 14.36 4.56
CA ARG A 55 6.98 15.54 4.59
C ARG A 55 7.36 16.69 3.65
N SER A 56 8.55 16.65 3.03
CA SER A 56 9.06 17.65 2.08
C SER A 56 9.09 17.18 0.62
N LYS A 57 8.98 15.87 0.33
CA LYS A 57 9.22 15.30 -0.99
C LYS A 57 8.31 14.12 -1.31
N ASP A 58 7.00 14.29 -1.18
CA ASP A 58 5.97 13.30 -1.53
C ASP A 58 5.86 13.04 -3.06
N VAL A 59 6.97 12.78 -3.76
CA VAL A 59 7.07 12.62 -5.22
C VAL A 59 7.58 11.24 -5.60
N VAL A 60 7.27 10.79 -6.81
CA VAL A 60 7.89 9.59 -7.39
C VAL A 60 9.19 9.96 -8.10
N TYR A 61 10.25 9.20 -7.81
CA TYR A 61 11.53 9.24 -8.52
C TYR A 61 11.64 8.01 -9.42
N VAL A 62 11.76 8.22 -10.73
CA VAL A 62 11.98 7.17 -11.73
C VAL A 62 13.34 7.34 -12.39
N THR A 63 13.96 6.23 -12.78
CA THR A 63 15.22 6.25 -13.53
C THR A 63 14.92 6.04 -15.01
N GLN A 64 15.31 7.00 -15.84
CA GLN A 64 15.20 6.91 -17.30
C GLN A 64 16.54 7.35 -17.91
N ASN A 65 17.11 6.53 -18.80
CA ASN A 65 18.39 6.81 -19.46
C ASN A 65 19.53 7.15 -18.48
N GLY A 66 19.60 6.41 -17.36
CA GLY A 66 20.61 6.60 -16.31
C GLY A 66 20.45 7.86 -15.45
N LYS A 67 19.36 8.63 -15.63
CA LYS A 67 19.07 9.84 -14.86
C LYS A 67 17.82 9.66 -14.00
N SER A 68 17.83 10.29 -12.83
CA SER A 68 16.69 10.35 -11.93
C SER A 68 15.78 11.53 -12.29
N HIS A 69 14.49 11.25 -12.46
CA HIS A 69 13.46 12.23 -12.76
C HIS A 69 12.39 12.16 -11.67
N SER A 70 11.90 13.30 -11.19
CA SER A 70 10.85 13.37 -10.17
C SER A 70 9.54 13.90 -10.74
N PHE A 71 8.42 13.28 -10.36
CA PHE A 71 7.08 13.69 -10.79
C PHE A 71 6.17 13.89 -9.57
N PRO A 72 5.46 15.03 -9.48
CA PRO A 72 4.56 15.30 -8.36
C PRO A 72 3.20 14.61 -8.50
N THR A 73 2.85 14.13 -9.69
CA THR A 73 1.63 13.36 -9.96
C THR A 73 2.02 11.96 -10.45
N TYR A 74 1.44 10.94 -9.83
CA TYR A 74 1.86 9.56 -10.02
C TYR A 74 0.79 8.58 -9.52
N GLU A 75 1.01 7.30 -9.71
CA GLU A 75 0.23 6.25 -9.06
C GLU A 75 1.11 5.54 -8.03
N VAL A 76 0.59 5.29 -6.83
CA VAL A 76 1.26 4.50 -5.80
C VAL A 76 0.63 3.12 -5.69
N LEU A 77 1.46 2.08 -5.50
CA LEU A 77 0.99 0.71 -5.37
C LEU A 77 0.45 0.48 -3.95
N SER A 78 -0.77 -0.04 -3.88
CA SER A 78 -1.38 -0.49 -2.64
C SER A 78 -1.71 -1.97 -2.69
N TYR A 79 -1.83 -2.57 -1.51
CA TYR A 79 -2.30 -3.91 -1.29
C TYR A 79 -3.54 -3.87 -0.39
N GLN A 80 -4.55 -4.65 -0.75
CA GLN A 80 -5.72 -4.89 0.08
C GLN A 80 -6.05 -6.37 0.08
N LYS A 81 -5.92 -6.99 1.25
CA LYS A 81 -6.42 -8.34 1.45
C LYS A 81 -7.94 -8.34 1.23
N LYS A 82 -8.45 -9.22 0.39
CA LYS A 82 -9.90 -9.41 0.25
C LYS A 82 -10.49 -9.64 1.64
N LYS A 83 -11.51 -8.85 2.02
CA LYS A 83 -12.32 -9.20 3.18
C LYS A 83 -12.92 -10.56 2.89
N LEU A 84 -12.58 -11.56 3.69
CA LEU A 84 -13.20 -12.87 3.65
C LEU A 84 -14.71 -12.65 3.81
N HIS A 85 -15.47 -12.76 2.72
CA HIS A 85 -16.92 -12.73 2.80
C HIS A 85 -17.34 -14.04 3.47
N GLY A 86 -17.79 -13.95 4.73
CA GLY A 86 -18.58 -15.01 5.36
C GLY A 86 -17.84 -16.05 6.21
N GLN A 87 -17.02 -15.63 7.17
CA GLN A 87 -17.00 -16.35 8.44
C GLN A 87 -17.58 -15.42 9.50
N HIS A 88 -18.88 -15.59 9.77
CA HIS A 88 -19.39 -15.31 11.11
C HIS A 88 -18.51 -16.11 12.06
N THR A 89 -17.62 -15.43 12.79
CA THR A 89 -16.99 -16.02 13.97
C THR A 89 -18.11 -16.18 14.99
N THR A 90 -18.85 -17.29 14.93
CA THR A 90 -19.67 -17.72 16.05
C THR A 90 -18.67 -18.09 17.14
N ILE A 91 -18.41 -17.17 18.06
CA ILE A 91 -17.81 -17.54 19.34
C ILE A 91 -18.86 -18.40 20.03
N VAL A 92 -18.71 -19.72 19.93
CA VAL A 92 -19.47 -20.63 20.78
C VAL A 92 -18.87 -20.48 22.17
N VAL A 93 -19.42 -19.58 22.97
CA VAL A 93 -19.15 -19.58 24.41
C VAL A 93 -19.78 -20.86 24.94
N LYS A 94 -18.97 -21.91 25.11
CA LYS A 94 -19.42 -23.08 25.84
C LYS A 94 -19.21 -22.78 27.32
N THR A 95 -20.30 -22.75 28.07
CA THR A 95 -20.24 -22.67 29.52
C THR A 95 -19.61 -23.96 30.02
N ILE A 96 -18.56 -23.83 30.81
CA ILE A 96 -17.92 -24.94 31.49
C ILE A 96 -18.47 -24.95 32.93
N ASP A 97 -18.96 -26.09 33.40
CA ASP A 97 -19.38 -26.24 34.79
C ASP A 97 -18.18 -26.22 35.75
N GLN A 98 -18.44 -26.25 37.06
CA GLN A 98 -17.39 -26.25 38.08
C GLN A 98 -16.50 -27.51 38.05
N THR A 99 -16.84 -28.51 37.24
CA THR A 99 -16.10 -29.76 37.06
C THR A 99 -15.29 -29.82 35.76
N GLY A 100 -15.37 -28.78 34.92
CA GLY A 100 -14.63 -28.74 33.65
C GLY A 100 -15.39 -29.32 32.47
N GLN A 101 -16.68 -29.66 32.60
CA GLN A 101 -17.48 -30.24 31.53
C GLN A 101 -18.33 -29.18 30.83
N LEU A 102 -18.58 -29.40 29.53
CA LEU A 102 -19.43 -28.54 28.71
C LEU A 102 -20.90 -28.73 29.10
N VAL A 103 -21.63 -27.62 29.30
CA VAL A 103 -23.09 -27.61 29.57
C VAL A 103 -23.89 -27.40 28.31
#